data_AF-A0AAN8GEE5-F1
#
_entry.id   AF-A0AAN8GEE5-F1
#
_cell.length_a   1.000
_cell.length_b   1.000
_cell.length_c   1.000
_cell.angle_alpha   90.00
_cell.angle_beta   90.00
_cell.angle_gamma   90.00
#
_symmetry.space_group_name_H-M   'P 1'
#
loop_
_entity.id
_entity.type
_entity.pdbx_description
1 polymer ?
#
loop_
_entity_poly.entity_id
_entity_poly.type
_entity_poly.pdbx_seq_one_letter_code
_entity_poly.pdbx_strand_id
1 'polypeptide(L)'
;MTTVGYLKSQITKTTKALEETNLLAQDILADKVAEEERNRGMINTSTERTRQYMEVLNKLQQQSRNLLNDWKRAESYANKKEDEEESSSILQGFQEHWESTNCESQLTIARINISFMEKAVEEVQAVQAKEQQKRDEAEYPAPIPSHLIQTPKLELPKFAGDITLFPEFWEIFMAAIHNHPYVTDATKLIYLKGALQGDAKDIVASVQVGDDNYAKAVEF
;
A
#
# COMPACT_ATOMS: atom_id res chain seq x y z
N MET A 1 41.87 30.24 18.00
CA MET A 1 40.43 30.07 18.31
C MET A 1 40.35 29.15 19.53
N THR A 2 39.64 29.53 20.60
CA THR A 2 39.52 28.69 21.81
C THR A 2 38.56 27.52 21.59
N THR A 3 38.67 26.44 22.36
CA THR A 3 37.76 25.28 22.26
C THR A 3 36.29 25.68 22.47
N VAL A 4 36.03 26.57 23.44
CA VAL A 4 34.69 27.15 23.68
C VAL A 4 34.20 27.91 22.44
N GLY A 5 35.05 28.75 21.85
CA GLY A 5 34.70 29.51 20.63
C GLY A 5 34.42 28.59 19.44
N TYR A 6 35.18 27.51 19.29
CA TYR A 6 34.94 26.50 18.26
C TYR A 6 33.58 25.80 18.43
N LEU A 7 33.25 25.35 19.65
CA LEU A 7 31.97 24.67 19.94
C LEU A 7 30.77 25.62 19.74
N LYS A 8 30.88 26.87 20.20
CA LYS A 8 29.86 27.90 19.92
C LYS A 8 29.69 28.13 18.42
N SER A 9 30.78 28.15 17.66
CA SER A 9 30.74 28.29 16.20
C SER A 9 30.06 27.09 15.51
N GLN A 10 30.28 25.86 15.98
CA GLN A 10 29.56 24.69 15.46
C GLN A 10 28.06 24.79 15.72
N ILE A 11 27.66 25.12 16.95
CA ILE A 11 26.25 25.33 17.31
C ILE A 11 25.63 26.36 16.37
N THR A 12 26.23 27.55 16.23
CA THR A 12 25.71 28.60 15.33
C THR A 12 25.60 28.13 13.88
N LYS A 13 26.60 27.40 13.37
CA LYS A 13 26.60 26.91 11.99
C LYS A 13 25.46 25.91 11.77
N THR A 14 25.31 24.95 12.68
CA THR A 14 24.27 23.92 12.58
C THR A 14 22.87 24.55 12.73
N THR A 15 22.71 25.53 13.63
CA THR A 15 21.44 26.25 13.82
C THR A 15 21.03 27.03 12.58
N LYS A 16 21.95 27.76 11.94
CA LYS A 16 21.65 28.47 10.68
C LYS A 16 21.24 27.53 9.56
N ALA A 17 21.94 26.40 9.42
CA ALA A 17 21.57 25.40 8.41
C ALA A 17 20.17 24.80 8.68
N LEU A 18 19.82 24.61 9.96
CA LEU A 18 18.49 24.16 10.37
C LEU A 18 17.41 25.22 10.08
N GLU A 19 17.70 26.49 10.37
CA GLU A 19 16.81 27.62 10.07
C GLU A 19 16.52 27.73 8.57
N GLU A 20 17.55 27.67 7.72
CA GLU A 20 17.38 27.67 6.26
C GLU A 20 16.50 26.50 5.79
N THR A 21 16.72 25.32 6.34
CA THR A 21 15.95 24.12 5.98
C THR A 21 14.51 24.20 6.50
N ASN A 22 14.29 24.83 7.66
CA ASN A 22 12.95 25.11 8.20
C ASN A 22 12.16 26.06 7.30
N LEU A 23 12.79 27.11 6.77
CA LEU A 23 12.15 28.04 5.85
C LEU A 23 11.78 27.34 4.53
N LEU A 24 12.69 26.54 3.98
CA LEU A 24 12.40 25.72 2.80
C LEU A 24 11.23 24.75 3.05
N ALA A 25 11.18 24.14 4.24
CA ALA A 25 10.10 23.25 4.60
C ALA A 25 8.74 23.96 4.64
N GLN A 26 8.68 25.17 5.18
CA GLN A 26 7.47 25.98 5.23
C GLN A 26 7.00 26.39 3.83
N ASP A 27 7.92 26.76 2.93
CA ASP A 27 7.62 27.14 1.56
C ASP A 27 6.96 25.98 0.78
N ILE A 28 7.57 24.78 0.83
CA ILE A 28 7.03 23.59 0.13
C ILE A 28 5.70 23.14 0.74
N LEU A 29 5.49 23.33 2.05
CA LEU A 29 4.21 23.03 2.69
C LEU A 29 3.13 24.06 2.32
N ALA A 30 3.48 25.35 2.20
CA ALA A 30 2.55 26.39 1.77
C ALA A 30 2.11 26.19 0.31
N ASP A 31 3.03 25.82 -0.57
CA ASP A 31 2.74 25.46 -1.96
C ASP A 31 1.80 24.26 -2.06
N LYS A 32 1.92 23.27 -1.15
CA LYS A 32 0.98 22.15 -1.06
C LYS A 32 -0.45 22.63 -0.87
N VAL A 33 -0.66 23.50 0.13
CA VAL A 33 -1.99 24.01 0.49
C VAL A 33 -2.59 24.80 -0.68
N ALA A 34 -1.80 25.69 -1.29
CA ALA A 34 -2.26 26.52 -2.41
C ALA A 34 -2.62 25.70 -3.66
N GLU A 35 -1.98 24.54 -3.87
CA GLU A 35 -2.20 23.70 -5.04
C GLU A 35 -3.26 22.61 -4.82
N GLU A 36 -3.42 22.09 -3.59
CA GLU A 36 -4.54 21.22 -3.22
C GLU A 36 -5.89 21.94 -3.38
N GLU A 37 -5.92 23.25 -3.14
CA GLU A 37 -7.07 24.10 -3.44
C GLU A 37 -7.35 24.24 -4.95
N ARG A 38 -6.33 24.10 -5.80
CA ARG A 38 -6.43 24.33 -7.26
C ARG A 38 -6.60 23.05 -8.08
N ASN A 39 -6.06 21.90 -7.65
CA ASN A 39 -5.91 20.73 -8.52
C ASN A 39 -6.17 19.41 -7.80
N ARG A 40 -7.41 18.94 -7.88
CA ARG A 40 -7.86 17.62 -7.41
C ARG A 40 -7.69 16.57 -8.52
N GLY A 41 -6.48 16.26 -9.00
CA GLY A 41 -6.38 15.28 -10.10
C GLY A 41 -5.06 14.87 -10.76
N MET A 42 -3.86 15.17 -10.24
CA MET A 42 -2.61 14.73 -10.90
C MET A 42 -1.72 13.87 -10.00
N ILE A 43 -1.52 12.63 -10.41
CA ILE A 43 -0.75 11.59 -9.68
C ILE A 43 0.77 11.71 -9.96
N ASN A 44 1.18 12.20 -11.14
CA ASN A 44 2.61 12.29 -11.50
C ASN A 44 3.34 13.46 -10.80
N THR A 45 2.64 14.55 -10.50
CA THR A 45 3.16 15.66 -9.68
C THR A 45 3.29 15.27 -8.20
N SER A 46 2.55 14.24 -7.76
CA SER A 46 2.61 13.71 -6.40
C SER A 46 3.96 13.03 -6.11
N THR A 47 4.47 12.19 -7.03
CA THR A 47 5.68 11.39 -6.80
C THR A 47 6.96 12.25 -6.68
N GLU A 48 7.14 13.25 -7.54
CA GLU A 48 8.30 14.15 -7.47
C GLU A 48 8.23 15.05 -6.22
N ARG A 49 7.02 15.44 -5.80
CA ARG A 49 6.82 16.22 -4.58
C ARG A 49 7.11 15.40 -3.33
N THR A 50 6.69 14.13 -3.29
CA THR A 50 7.05 13.23 -2.19
C THR A 50 8.57 13.06 -2.09
N ARG A 51 9.27 13.01 -3.24
CA ARG A 51 10.73 12.97 -3.26
C ARG A 51 11.34 14.23 -2.62
N GLN A 52 10.84 15.41 -2.97
CA GLN A 52 11.28 16.69 -2.37
C GLN A 52 10.98 16.76 -0.86
N TYR A 53 9.78 16.33 -0.43
CA TYR A 53 9.44 16.23 0.99
C TYR A 53 10.38 15.30 1.74
N MET A 54 10.66 14.12 1.20
CA MET A 54 11.59 13.16 1.82
C MET A 54 13.00 13.74 1.93
N GLU A 55 13.49 14.48 0.93
CA GLU A 55 14.81 15.11 1.00
C GLU A 55 14.89 16.15 2.13
N VAL A 56 13.91 17.06 2.22
CA VAL A 56 13.88 18.10 3.25
C VAL A 56 13.68 17.50 4.64
N LEU A 57 12.76 16.53 4.77
CA LEU A 57 12.54 15.79 6.03
C LEU A 57 13.82 15.14 6.53
N ASN A 58 14.56 14.46 5.65
CA ASN A 58 15.83 13.84 6.00
C ASN A 58 16.87 14.87 6.46
N LYS A 59 16.94 16.04 5.79
CA LYS A 59 17.83 17.14 6.21
C LYS A 59 17.44 17.70 7.58
N LEU A 60 16.17 17.97 7.82
CA LEU A 60 15.67 18.47 9.11
C LEU A 60 16.00 17.52 10.26
N GLN A 61 15.73 16.22 10.07
CA GLN A 61 16.07 15.19 11.05
C GLN A 61 17.58 15.13 11.31
N GLN A 62 18.40 15.16 10.25
CA GLN A 62 19.85 15.10 10.38
C GLN A 62 20.43 16.33 11.09
N GLN A 63 19.99 17.53 10.70
CA GLN A 63 20.47 18.78 11.29
C GLN A 63 20.02 18.93 12.75
N SER A 64 18.81 18.50 13.08
CA SER A 64 18.32 18.45 14.46
C SER A 64 19.17 17.50 15.32
N ARG A 65 19.50 16.30 14.81
CA ARG A 65 20.43 15.38 15.48
C ARG A 65 21.82 15.98 15.65
N ASN A 66 22.34 16.65 14.62
CA ASN A 66 23.65 17.30 14.68
C ASN A 66 23.68 18.39 15.75
N LEU A 67 22.64 19.24 15.81
CA LEU A 67 22.57 20.34 16.77
C LEU A 67 22.51 19.83 18.22
N LEU A 68 21.72 18.77 18.45
CA LEU A 68 21.68 18.10 19.76
C LEU A 68 23.03 17.47 20.12
N ASN A 69 23.76 16.93 19.15
CA ASN A 69 25.11 16.39 19.39
C ASN A 69 26.14 17.50 19.66
N ASP A 70 26.01 18.66 19.02
CA ASP A 70 26.85 19.83 19.29
C ASP A 70 26.62 20.33 20.73
N TRP A 71 25.36 20.34 21.21
CA TRP A 71 25.03 20.61 22.61
C TRP A 71 25.69 19.60 23.56
N LYS A 72 25.53 18.29 23.32
CA LYS A 72 26.14 17.23 24.14
C LYS A 72 27.66 17.35 24.23
N ARG A 73 28.32 17.77 23.15
CA ARG A 73 29.76 18.02 23.13
C ARG A 73 30.14 19.23 23.99
N ALA A 74 29.34 20.30 23.96
CA ALA A 74 29.54 21.48 24.79
C ALA A 74 29.36 21.16 26.28
N GLU A 75 28.29 20.45 26.63
CA GLU A 75 28.02 19.98 27.99
C GLU A 75 29.13 19.04 28.49
N SER A 76 29.54 18.07 27.67
CA SER A 76 30.67 17.19 28.01
C SER A 76 31.99 17.94 28.19
N TYR A 77 32.21 19.04 27.46
CA TYR A 77 33.39 19.87 27.63
C TYR A 77 33.37 20.65 28.95
N ALA A 78 32.22 21.24 29.32
CA ALA A 78 32.06 21.94 30.59
C ALA A 78 32.26 20.97 31.78
N ASN A 79 31.60 19.81 31.75
CA ASN A 79 31.63 18.81 32.82
C ASN A 79 33.00 18.12 33.01
N LYS A 80 33.97 18.33 32.10
CA LYS A 80 35.34 17.83 32.25
C LYS A 80 36.22 18.72 33.12
N LYS A 81 35.74 19.91 33.52
CA LYS A 81 36.47 20.80 34.40
C LYS A 81 36.46 20.26 35.83
N GLU A 82 37.64 20.23 36.44
CA GLU A 82 37.82 19.81 37.84
C GLU A 82 37.23 20.84 38.81
N ASP A 83 37.31 22.12 38.45
CA ASP A 83 36.72 23.23 39.18
C ASP A 83 35.22 23.36 38.85
N GLU A 84 34.37 23.22 39.87
CA GLU A 84 32.91 23.30 39.74
C GLU A 84 32.43 24.71 39.36
N GLU A 85 33.08 25.78 39.85
CA GLU A 85 32.74 27.15 39.49
C GLU A 85 33.11 27.43 38.03
N GLU A 86 34.27 26.96 37.57
CA GLU A 86 34.68 27.05 36.16
C GLU A 86 33.72 26.26 35.25
N SER A 87 33.37 25.03 35.65
CA SER A 87 32.41 24.17 34.93
C SER A 87 31.06 24.86 34.74
N SER A 88 30.50 25.38 35.83
CA SER A 88 29.22 26.09 35.85
C SER A 88 29.24 27.34 34.98
N SER A 89 30.30 28.16 35.10
CA SER A 89 30.48 29.37 34.29
C SER A 89 30.55 29.07 32.79
N ILE A 90 31.29 28.03 32.40
CA ILE A 90 31.40 27.62 30.99
C ILE A 90 30.06 27.10 30.47
N LEU A 91 29.36 26.28 31.27
CA LEU A 91 28.05 25.74 30.89
C LEU A 91 27.02 26.88 30.71
N GLN A 92 26.98 27.83 31.64
CA GLN A 92 26.14 29.02 31.52
C GLN A 92 26.46 29.79 30.24
N GLY A 93 27.75 30.00 29.93
CA GLY A 93 28.14 30.65 28.69
C GLY A 93 27.70 29.91 27.42
N PHE A 94 27.55 28.58 27.45
CA PHE A 94 26.95 27.82 26.35
C PHE A 94 25.43 27.93 26.31
N GLN A 95 24.75 27.93 27.47
CA GLN A 95 23.31 28.13 27.58
C GLN A 95 22.89 29.48 27.02
N GLU A 96 23.56 30.57 27.43
CA GLU A 96 23.32 31.91 26.90
C GLU A 96 23.54 31.97 25.39
N HIS A 97 24.56 31.27 24.88
CA HIS A 97 24.80 31.18 23.43
C HIS A 97 23.67 30.42 22.72
N TRP A 98 23.22 29.30 23.29
CA TRP A 98 22.10 28.50 22.78
C TRP A 98 20.80 29.29 22.70
N GLU A 99 20.50 30.07 23.74
CA GLU A 99 19.34 30.98 23.77
C GLU A 99 19.49 32.10 22.75
N SER A 100 20.64 32.78 22.70
CA SER A 100 20.89 33.88 21.76
C SER A 100 20.81 33.47 20.29
N THR A 101 21.06 32.19 20.00
CA THR A 101 20.98 31.62 18.65
C THR A 101 19.63 30.99 18.35
N ASN A 102 18.66 31.07 19.26
CA ASN A 102 17.30 30.53 19.11
C ASN A 102 17.27 29.03 18.80
N CYS A 103 18.28 28.26 19.26
CA CYS A 103 18.39 26.84 18.94
C CYS A 103 17.14 26.04 19.31
N GLU A 104 16.58 26.27 20.51
CA GLU A 104 15.39 25.56 20.99
C GLU A 104 14.15 25.86 20.12
N SER A 105 14.02 27.12 19.69
CA SER A 105 12.95 27.52 18.77
C SER A 105 13.10 26.82 17.42
N GLN A 106 14.31 26.80 16.85
CA GLN A 106 14.57 26.13 15.57
C GLN A 106 14.33 24.61 15.64
N LEU A 107 14.68 23.95 16.74
CA LEU A 107 14.36 22.55 16.97
C LEU A 107 12.85 22.31 17.09
N THR A 108 12.12 23.22 17.74
CA THR A 108 10.66 23.14 17.85
C THR A 108 10.00 23.30 16.48
N ILE A 109 10.41 24.28 15.68
CA ILE A 109 9.93 24.47 14.32
C ILE A 109 10.24 23.24 13.46
N ALA A 110 11.45 22.69 13.57
CA ALA A 110 11.84 21.49 12.84
C ALA A 110 10.96 20.28 13.19
N ARG A 111 10.66 20.07 14.47
CA ARG A 111 9.74 19.00 14.91
C ARG A 111 8.34 19.15 14.30
N ILE A 112 7.83 20.37 14.25
CA ILE A 112 6.52 20.68 13.65
C ILE A 112 6.56 20.44 12.14
N ASN A 113 7.60 20.92 11.45
CA ASN A 113 7.76 20.71 10.01
C ASN A 113 7.89 19.22 9.66
N ILE A 114 8.66 18.46 10.44
CA ILE A 114 8.82 17.01 10.27
C ILE A 114 7.46 16.32 10.39
N SER A 115 6.67 16.61 11.43
CA SER A 115 5.39 15.94 11.62
C SER A 115 4.39 16.22 10.49
N PHE A 116 4.35 17.46 9.99
CA PHE A 116 3.53 17.80 8.83
C PHE A 116 3.99 17.07 7.55
N MET A 117 5.30 17.00 7.33
CA MET A 117 5.86 16.30 6.16
C MET A 117 5.66 14.79 6.22
N GLU A 118 5.83 14.16 7.39
CA GLU A 118 5.58 12.72 7.60
C GLU A 118 4.13 12.38 7.23
N LYS A 119 3.17 13.19 7.71
CA LYS A 119 1.76 13.04 7.36
C LYS A 119 1.52 13.18 5.85
N ALA A 120 2.14 14.16 5.21
CA ALA A 120 2.01 14.36 3.77
C ALA A 120 2.55 13.17 2.96
N VAL A 121 3.65 12.54 3.42
CA VAL A 121 4.22 11.34 2.79
C VAL A 121 3.28 10.14 2.96
N GLU A 122 2.72 9.95 4.15
CA GLU A 122 1.76 8.87 4.44
C GLU A 122 0.50 8.97 3.56
N GLU A 123 -0.05 10.19 3.39
CA GLU A 123 -1.19 10.43 2.50
C GLU A 123 -0.91 9.99 1.06
N VAL A 124 0.27 10.31 0.51
CA VAL A 124 0.64 9.90 -0.85
C VAL A 124 0.81 8.38 -0.95
N GLN A 125 1.45 7.76 0.03
CA GLN A 125 1.62 6.30 0.06
C GLN A 125 0.26 5.59 0.12
N ALA A 126 -0.69 6.12 0.89
CA ALA A 126 -2.05 5.58 0.97
C ALA A 126 -2.82 5.70 -0.36
N VAL A 127 -2.64 6.80 -1.09
CA VAL A 127 -3.23 6.97 -2.44
C VAL A 127 -2.61 5.97 -3.41
N GLN A 128 -1.28 5.84 -3.43
CA GLN A 128 -0.57 4.89 -4.30
C GLN A 128 -0.98 3.44 -4.01
N ALA A 129 -1.11 3.05 -2.74
CA ALA A 129 -1.55 1.71 -2.37
C ALA A 129 -2.97 1.39 -2.89
N LYS A 130 -3.89 2.35 -2.78
CA LYS A 130 -5.27 2.21 -3.31
C LYS A 130 -5.30 2.14 -4.84
N GLU A 131 -4.43 2.88 -5.52
CA GLU A 131 -4.34 2.82 -6.99
C GLU A 131 -3.71 1.52 -7.48
N GLN A 132 -2.72 0.98 -6.76
CA GLN A 132 -2.14 -0.32 -7.07
C GLN A 132 -3.19 -1.43 -6.92
N GLN A 133 -3.95 -1.43 -5.83
CA GLN A 133 -5.04 -2.40 -5.62
C GLN A 133 -6.08 -2.33 -6.75
N LYS A 134 -6.46 -1.13 -7.21
CA LYS A 134 -7.37 -0.98 -8.36
C LYS A 134 -6.80 -1.53 -9.67
N ARG A 135 -5.48 -1.44 -9.89
CA ARG A 135 -4.86 -2.06 -11.08
C ARG A 135 -4.85 -3.56 -10.99
N ASP A 136 -4.51 -4.12 -9.83
CA ASP A 136 -4.48 -5.56 -9.61
C ASP A 136 -5.91 -6.17 -9.75
N GLU A 137 -6.95 -5.45 -9.34
CA GLU A 137 -8.36 -5.82 -9.57
C GLU A 137 -8.78 -5.69 -11.05
N ALA A 138 -8.21 -4.74 -11.81
CA ALA A 138 -8.51 -4.55 -13.24
C ALA A 138 -7.76 -5.53 -14.16
N GLU A 139 -6.71 -6.18 -13.66
CA GLU A 139 -5.91 -7.19 -14.40
C GLU A 139 -6.55 -8.59 -14.36
N TYR A 140 -7.52 -8.82 -13.45
CA TYR A 140 -8.45 -9.94 -13.58
C TYR A 140 -9.56 -9.55 -14.57
N PRO A 141 -9.73 -10.26 -15.71
CA PRO A 141 -10.87 -10.00 -16.58
C PRO A 141 -12.14 -10.16 -15.75
N ALA A 142 -13.03 -9.15 -15.82
CA ALA A 142 -14.35 -9.23 -15.23
C ALA A 142 -14.95 -10.62 -15.52
N PRO A 143 -15.62 -11.28 -14.54
CA PRO A 143 -16.22 -12.59 -14.78
C PRO A 143 -17.06 -12.47 -16.04
N ILE A 144 -16.66 -13.20 -17.10
CA ILE A 144 -17.40 -13.20 -18.36
C ILE A 144 -18.82 -13.58 -17.96
N PRO A 145 -19.83 -12.73 -18.20
CA PRO A 145 -21.20 -13.08 -17.87
C PRO A 145 -21.50 -14.45 -18.45
N SER A 146 -21.93 -15.40 -17.63
CA SER A 146 -22.05 -16.82 -17.98
C SER A 146 -22.91 -17.07 -19.23
N HIS A 147 -23.76 -16.12 -19.61
CA HIS A 147 -24.58 -16.14 -20.82
C HIS A 147 -23.82 -15.78 -22.12
N LEU A 148 -22.59 -15.24 -22.05
CA LEU A 148 -21.72 -14.95 -23.20
C LEU A 148 -20.75 -16.10 -23.52
N ILE A 149 -20.69 -17.14 -22.66
CA ILE A 149 -20.02 -18.39 -22.99
C ILE A 149 -20.94 -19.16 -23.93
N GLN A 150 -20.90 -18.83 -25.23
CA GLN A 150 -21.35 -19.76 -26.25
C GLN A 150 -20.35 -20.91 -26.28
N THR A 151 -20.70 -22.01 -25.62
CA THR A 151 -19.97 -23.26 -25.80
C THR A 151 -20.03 -23.62 -27.29
N PRO A 152 -18.90 -23.97 -27.94
CA PRO A 152 -18.97 -24.64 -29.24
C PRO A 152 -19.92 -25.83 -29.07
N LYS A 153 -20.82 -26.06 -30.02
CA LYS A 153 -21.77 -27.19 -29.99
C LYS A 153 -20.97 -28.49 -29.86
N LEU A 154 -20.67 -28.89 -28.64
CA LEU A 154 -20.05 -30.15 -28.32
C LEU A 154 -21.17 -31.17 -28.48
N GLU A 155 -21.13 -31.91 -29.57
CA GLU A 155 -22.06 -33.01 -29.80
C GLU A 155 -21.73 -34.12 -28.80
N LEU A 156 -22.36 -34.05 -27.62
CA LEU A 156 -22.25 -35.11 -26.63
C LEU A 156 -22.73 -36.44 -27.24
N PRO A 157 -22.03 -37.55 -26.98
CA PRO A 157 -22.46 -38.87 -27.43
C PRO A 157 -23.87 -39.16 -26.90
N LYS A 158 -24.71 -39.75 -27.74
CA LYS A 158 -26.08 -40.11 -27.36
C LYS A 158 -26.09 -41.47 -26.69
N PHE A 159 -26.76 -41.57 -25.55
CA PHE A 159 -26.87 -42.83 -24.81
C PHE A 159 -28.33 -43.29 -24.74
N ALA A 160 -28.62 -44.45 -25.33
CA ALA A 160 -29.98 -44.98 -25.44
C ALA A 160 -30.35 -46.00 -24.33
N GLY A 161 -29.44 -46.33 -23.41
CA GLY A 161 -29.66 -47.35 -22.37
C GLY A 161 -28.86 -48.65 -22.52
N ASP A 162 -27.96 -48.75 -23.50
CA ASP A 162 -27.08 -49.92 -23.63
C ASP A 162 -25.96 -49.88 -22.59
N ILE A 163 -26.08 -50.71 -21.55
CA ILE A 163 -25.15 -50.72 -20.42
C ILE A 163 -23.69 -51.00 -20.83
N THR A 164 -23.45 -51.64 -21.97
CA THR A 164 -22.10 -51.92 -22.47
C THR A 164 -21.38 -50.66 -22.95
N LEU A 165 -22.14 -49.65 -23.37
CA LEU A 165 -21.65 -48.35 -23.85
C LEU A 165 -21.64 -47.29 -22.76
N PHE A 166 -22.21 -47.58 -21.58
CA PHE A 166 -22.30 -46.63 -20.48
C PHE A 166 -20.94 -46.13 -19.97
N PRO A 167 -19.90 -46.99 -19.78
CA PRO A 167 -18.60 -46.52 -19.32
C PRO A 167 -17.97 -45.51 -20.27
N GLU A 168 -18.03 -45.76 -21.58
CA GLU A 168 -17.50 -44.86 -22.60
C GLU A 168 -18.27 -43.53 -22.65
N PHE A 169 -19.61 -43.60 -22.60
CA PHE A 169 -20.46 -42.42 -22.51
C PHE A 169 -20.13 -41.57 -21.26
N TRP A 170 -19.99 -42.22 -20.10
CA TRP A 170 -19.79 -41.53 -18.83
C TRP A 170 -18.42 -40.86 -18.76
N GLU A 171 -17.35 -41.50 -19.23
CA GLU A 171 -16.01 -40.88 -19.31
C GLU A 171 -16.01 -39.60 -20.15
N ILE A 172 -16.68 -39.64 -21.31
CA ILE A 172 -16.81 -38.47 -22.20
C ILE A 172 -17.65 -37.37 -21.52
N PHE A 173 -18.78 -37.74 -20.92
CA PHE A 173 -19.65 -36.81 -20.20
C PHE A 173 -18.95 -36.18 -18.99
N MET A 174 -18.12 -36.97 -18.29
CA MET A 174 -17.35 -36.51 -17.14
C MET A 174 -16.33 -35.45 -17.51
N ALA A 175 -15.53 -35.72 -18.54
CA ALA A 175 -14.50 -34.82 -19.03
C ALA A 175 -15.09 -33.53 -19.62
N ALA A 176 -16.23 -33.64 -20.31
CA ALA A 176 -16.86 -32.51 -20.98
C ALA A 176 -17.68 -31.59 -20.06
N ILE A 177 -18.42 -32.16 -19.11
CA ILE A 177 -19.48 -31.45 -18.38
C ILE A 177 -19.39 -31.66 -16.86
N HIS A 178 -19.24 -32.90 -16.37
CA HIS A 178 -19.32 -33.19 -14.93
C HIS A 178 -18.21 -32.49 -14.12
N ASN A 179 -16.97 -32.60 -14.60
CA ASN A 179 -15.77 -32.11 -13.91
C ASN A 179 -15.52 -30.61 -14.11
N HIS A 180 -16.36 -29.91 -14.88
CA HIS A 180 -16.14 -28.49 -15.18
C HIS A 180 -16.65 -27.63 -14.00
N PRO A 181 -15.75 -26.96 -13.24
CA PRO A 181 -16.11 -26.29 -11.98
C PRO A 181 -16.98 -25.04 -12.18
N TYR A 182 -17.06 -24.53 -13.40
CA TYR A 182 -17.86 -23.35 -13.76
C TYR A 182 -19.24 -23.68 -14.36
N VAL A 183 -19.63 -24.96 -14.43
CA VAL A 183 -20.96 -25.37 -14.91
C VAL A 183 -21.83 -25.71 -13.70
N THR A 184 -22.98 -25.05 -13.56
CA THR A 184 -23.91 -25.33 -12.46
C THR A 184 -24.56 -26.70 -12.60
N ASP A 185 -24.96 -27.30 -11.49
CA ASP A 185 -25.50 -28.65 -11.47
C ASP A 185 -26.83 -28.75 -12.25
N ALA A 186 -27.67 -27.69 -12.22
CA ALA A 186 -28.85 -27.58 -13.07
C ALA A 186 -28.48 -27.59 -14.57
N THR A 187 -27.39 -26.92 -14.94
CA THR A 187 -26.90 -26.91 -16.32
C THR A 187 -26.35 -28.29 -16.72
N LYS A 188 -25.62 -28.97 -15.83
CA LYS A 188 -25.16 -30.35 -16.05
C LYS A 188 -26.35 -31.30 -16.26
N LEU A 189 -27.42 -31.14 -15.49
CA LEU A 189 -28.64 -31.95 -15.62
C LEU A 189 -29.35 -31.71 -16.97
N ILE A 190 -29.38 -30.47 -17.47
CA ILE A 190 -29.91 -30.16 -18.82
C ILE A 190 -29.09 -30.89 -19.89
N TYR A 191 -27.76 -30.84 -19.81
CA TYR A 191 -26.88 -31.54 -20.75
C TYR A 191 -27.05 -33.06 -20.66
N LEU A 192 -27.17 -33.63 -19.46
CA LEU A 192 -27.42 -35.04 -19.24
C LEU A 192 -28.73 -35.48 -19.91
N LYS A 193 -29.85 -34.79 -19.62
CA LYS A 193 -31.16 -35.09 -20.24
C LYS A 193 -31.15 -34.92 -21.77
N GLY A 194 -30.30 -34.04 -22.29
CA GLY A 194 -30.12 -33.83 -23.73
C GLY A 194 -29.26 -34.90 -24.42
N ALA A 195 -28.34 -35.54 -23.69
CA ALA A 195 -27.49 -36.61 -24.18
C ALA A 195 -28.17 -38.00 -24.13
N LEU A 196 -29.17 -38.16 -23.26
CA LEU A 196 -29.94 -39.40 -23.12
C LEU A 196 -31.03 -39.56 -24.20
N GLN A 197 -31.26 -40.80 -24.63
CA GLN A 197 -32.26 -41.23 -25.60
C GLN A 197 -32.95 -42.52 -25.12
N GLY A 198 -34.06 -42.88 -25.76
CA GLY A 198 -34.78 -44.13 -25.47
C GLY A 198 -35.10 -44.32 -23.98
N ASP A 199 -34.94 -45.55 -23.51
CA ASP A 199 -35.28 -45.96 -22.15
C ASP A 199 -34.49 -45.17 -21.09
N ALA A 200 -33.23 -44.82 -21.37
CA ALA A 200 -32.40 -44.04 -20.45
C ALA A 200 -32.93 -42.61 -20.26
N LYS A 201 -33.54 -42.02 -21.30
CA LYS A 201 -34.17 -40.71 -21.20
C LYS A 201 -35.44 -40.76 -20.35
N ASP A 202 -36.22 -41.83 -20.47
CA ASP A 202 -37.47 -41.97 -19.74
C ASP A 202 -37.25 -42.12 -18.23
N ILE A 203 -36.17 -42.78 -17.82
CA ILE A 203 -35.76 -42.91 -16.41
C ILE A 203 -35.55 -41.53 -15.77
N VAL A 204 -34.80 -40.64 -16.44
CA VAL A 204 -34.48 -39.30 -15.91
C VAL A 204 -35.53 -38.24 -16.25
N ALA A 205 -36.56 -38.58 -17.04
CA ALA A 205 -37.55 -37.63 -17.52
C ALA A 205 -38.31 -36.97 -16.34
N SER A 206 -38.61 -37.78 -15.31
CA SER A 206 -39.33 -37.38 -14.10
C SER A 206 -38.53 -36.44 -13.16
N VAL A 207 -37.21 -36.35 -13.33
CA VAL A 207 -36.35 -35.50 -12.51
C VAL A 207 -36.47 -34.04 -12.95
N GLN A 208 -36.88 -33.16 -12.04
CA GLN A 208 -36.96 -31.72 -12.31
C GLN A 208 -35.56 -31.10 -12.39
N VAL A 209 -35.38 -30.16 -13.33
CA VAL A 209 -34.11 -29.44 -13.48
C VAL A 209 -33.93 -28.50 -12.29
N GLY A 210 -32.86 -28.72 -11.52
CA GLY A 210 -32.45 -27.91 -10.37
C GLY A 210 -31.11 -28.40 -9.83
N ASP A 211 -30.35 -27.52 -9.16
CA ASP A 211 -29.01 -27.84 -8.68
C ASP A 211 -29.03 -29.04 -7.71
N ASP A 212 -30.03 -29.10 -6.82
CA ASP A 212 -30.19 -30.19 -5.83
C ASP A 212 -30.56 -31.56 -6.42
N ASN A 213 -30.93 -31.60 -7.71
CA ASN A 213 -31.45 -32.80 -8.36
C ASN A 213 -30.43 -33.49 -9.28
N TYR A 214 -29.30 -32.86 -9.57
CA TYR A 214 -28.26 -33.45 -10.42
C TYR A 214 -27.62 -34.67 -9.77
N ALA A 215 -27.27 -34.57 -8.48
CA ALA A 215 -26.68 -35.67 -7.72
C ALA A 215 -27.58 -36.92 -7.72
N LYS A 216 -28.89 -36.73 -7.57
CA LYS A 216 -29.88 -37.82 -7.62
C LYS A 216 -30.00 -38.43 -9.02
N ALA A 217 -29.80 -37.65 -10.07
CA ALA A 217 -29.91 -38.11 -11.45
C ALA A 217 -28.73 -38.98 -11.90
N VAL A 218 -27.56 -38.83 -11.28
CA VAL A 218 -26.35 -39.61 -11.59
C VAL A 218 -26.18 -40.86 -10.72
N GLU A 219 -27.06 -41.06 -9.72
CA GLU A 219 -27.09 -42.22 -8.82
C GLU A 219 -28.05 -43.34 -9.27
N PHE A 220 -28.81 -43.15 -10.36
CA PHE A 220 -29.67 -44.18 -10.96
C PHE A 220 -28.85 -45.25 -11.68
#